data_AF-T0YKV4-F1
#
_entry.id   AF-T0YKV4-F1
#
_cell.length_a   1.000
_cell.length_b   1.000
_cell.length_c   1.000
_cell.angle_alpha   90.00
_cell.angle_beta   90.00
_cell.angle_gamma   90.00
#
_symmetry.space_group_name_H-M   'P 1'
#
loop_
_entity.id
_entity.type
_entity.pdbx_description
1 polymer ?
#
loop_
_entity_poly.entity_id
_entity_poly.type
_entity_poly.pdbx_seq_one_letter_code
_entity_poly.pdbx_strand_id
1 'polypeptide(L)'
;ELLLAGGAGQRAVGDKFGLSKDSIHRHWHGHVSDERKAALILGPVQVQALAAKIAEESESVIDHHKATRAGLYQLYSTALEAGDKTSGALLAGRLTDVNNSIAKITGEMASSPLVQRNTVNVFMHTREFADFQARLIAVLNRFPDAREAVLAEFDRLEALESAGETRELPALEHDPDGEETA
;
A
#
# COMPACT_ATOMS: atom_id res chain seq x y z
N GLU A 1 -29.64 3.89 -9.27
CA GLU A 1 -29.13 2.59 -9.77
C GLU A 1 -27.63 2.44 -9.53
N LEU A 2 -26.78 3.34 -10.03
CA LEU A 2 -25.31 3.31 -9.82
C LEU A 2 -24.91 3.13 -8.34
N LEU A 3 -25.47 3.94 -7.42
CA LEU A 3 -25.16 3.82 -5.99
C LEU A 3 -25.56 2.45 -5.39
N LEU A 4 -26.66 1.87 -5.87
CA LEU A 4 -27.12 0.55 -5.41
C LEU A 4 -26.21 -0.56 -5.96
N ALA A 5 -25.80 -0.45 -7.23
CA ALA A 5 -24.81 -1.34 -7.83
C ALA A 5 -23.45 -1.24 -7.12
N GLY A 6 -23.06 -0.02 -6.71
CA GLY A 6 -21.87 0.22 -5.89
C GLY A 6 -22.00 -0.19 -4.42
N GLY A 7 -23.11 -0.84 -4.03
CA GLY A 7 -23.28 -1.43 -2.70
C GLY A 7 -23.82 -0.51 -1.60
N ALA A 8 -24.31 0.70 -1.94
CA ALA A 8 -24.93 1.58 -0.96
C ALA A 8 -26.26 1.03 -0.43
N GLY A 9 -26.56 1.31 0.85
CA GLY A 9 -27.81 0.89 1.47
C GLY A 9 -29.04 1.56 0.84
N GLN A 10 -30.11 0.78 0.62
CA GLN A 10 -31.35 1.25 0.00
C GLN A 10 -32.00 2.44 0.74
N ARG A 11 -31.88 2.48 2.08
CA ARG A 11 -32.39 3.58 2.88
C ARG A 11 -31.62 4.88 2.62
N ALA A 12 -30.29 4.82 2.61
CA ALA A 12 -29.46 5.99 2.36
C ALA A 12 -29.68 6.56 0.94
N VAL A 13 -29.81 5.67 -0.06
CA VAL A 13 -30.20 6.06 -1.42
C VAL A 13 -31.60 6.70 -1.43
N GLY A 14 -32.54 6.18 -0.64
CA GLY A 14 -33.87 6.78 -0.46
C GLY A 14 -33.82 8.18 0.07
N ASP A 15 -33.11 8.37 1.18
CA ASP A 15 -32.94 9.66 1.84
C ASP A 15 -32.24 10.67 0.89
N LYS A 16 -31.22 10.24 0.12
CA LYS A 16 -30.52 11.09 -0.86
C LYS A 16 -31.41 11.59 -2.00
N PHE A 17 -32.33 10.76 -2.49
CA PHE A 17 -33.19 11.09 -3.65
C PHE A 17 -34.63 11.46 -3.27
N GLY A 18 -34.96 11.53 -1.98
CA GLY A 18 -36.32 11.81 -1.52
C GLY A 18 -37.33 10.70 -1.84
N LEU A 19 -36.87 9.46 -1.93
CA LEU A 19 -37.69 8.28 -2.27
C LEU A 19 -37.83 7.34 -1.07
N SER A 20 -38.97 6.65 -0.97
CA SER A 20 -39.13 5.64 0.07
C SER A 20 -38.25 4.41 -0.21
N LYS A 21 -37.75 3.79 0.87
CA LYS A 21 -36.97 2.54 0.81
C LYS A 21 -37.71 1.45 0.01
N ASP A 22 -39.02 1.31 0.20
CA ASP A 22 -39.82 0.27 -0.45
C ASP A 22 -40.00 0.51 -1.96
N SER A 23 -40.04 1.77 -2.39
CA SER A 23 -40.03 2.10 -3.81
C SER A 23 -38.68 1.75 -4.45
N ILE A 24 -37.57 2.02 -3.75
CA ILE A 24 -36.24 1.60 -4.20
C ILE A 24 -36.12 0.08 -4.26
N HIS A 25 -36.60 -0.62 -3.24
CA HIS A 25 -36.57 -2.07 -3.19
C HIS A 25 -37.32 -2.68 -4.39
N ARG A 26 -38.55 -2.24 -4.63
CA ARG A 26 -39.36 -2.71 -5.77
C ARG A 26 -38.73 -2.38 -7.11
N HIS A 27 -38.15 -1.18 -7.27
CA HIS A 27 -37.41 -0.81 -8.48
C HIS A 27 -36.21 -1.73 -8.71
N TRP A 28 -35.36 -1.87 -7.70
CA TRP A 28 -34.10 -2.62 -7.81
C TRP A 28 -34.31 -4.12 -8.06
N HIS A 29 -35.32 -4.73 -7.45
CA HIS A 29 -35.59 -6.16 -7.59
C HIS A 29 -36.59 -6.49 -8.71
N GLY A 30 -37.50 -5.57 -9.04
CA GLY A 30 -38.58 -5.82 -10.00
C GLY A 30 -38.36 -5.20 -11.39
N HIS A 31 -37.52 -4.17 -11.52
CA HIS A 31 -37.36 -3.42 -12.78
C HIS A 31 -35.93 -3.37 -13.30
N VAL A 32 -34.92 -3.60 -12.46
CA VAL A 32 -33.52 -3.64 -12.91
C VAL A 32 -33.14 -5.09 -13.21
N SER A 33 -32.85 -5.40 -14.48
CA SER A 33 -32.40 -6.73 -14.91
C SER A 33 -31.00 -7.03 -14.38
N ASP A 34 -30.64 -8.32 -14.33
CA ASP A 34 -29.32 -8.73 -13.84
C ASP A 34 -28.20 -8.33 -14.80
N GLU A 35 -28.46 -8.28 -16.11
CA GLU A 35 -27.52 -7.74 -17.11
C GLU A 35 -27.26 -6.25 -16.86
N ARG A 36 -28.30 -5.48 -16.51
CA ARG A 36 -28.16 -4.06 -16.17
C ARG A 36 -27.37 -3.90 -14.87
N LYS A 37 -27.65 -4.71 -13.84
CA LYS A 37 -26.87 -4.70 -12.59
C LYS A 37 -25.40 -5.01 -12.84
N ALA A 38 -25.11 -6.04 -13.64
CA ALA A 38 -23.75 -6.42 -14.00
C ALA A 38 -23.04 -5.28 -14.73
N ALA A 39 -23.67 -4.67 -15.75
CA ALA A 39 -23.11 -3.55 -16.50
C ALA A 39 -22.85 -2.29 -15.64
N LEU A 40 -23.61 -2.11 -14.56
CA LEU A 40 -23.40 -1.03 -13.61
C LEU A 40 -22.25 -1.32 -12.62
N ILE A 41 -21.97 -2.59 -12.32
CA ILE A 41 -20.91 -3.01 -11.39
C ILE A 41 -19.57 -3.09 -12.11
N LEU A 42 -19.53 -3.73 -13.28
CA LEU A 42 -18.33 -3.93 -14.09
C LEU A 42 -18.70 -3.70 -15.56
N GLY A 43 -17.85 -2.97 -16.29
CA GLY A 43 -17.94 -2.98 -17.75
C GLY A 43 -17.73 -4.41 -18.27
N PRO A 44 -18.36 -4.83 -19.38
CA PRO A 44 -18.30 -6.22 -19.89
C PRO A 44 -16.87 -6.74 -20.10
N VAL A 45 -15.93 -5.86 -20.44
CA VAL A 45 -14.49 -6.17 -20.60
C VAL A 45 -13.82 -6.54 -19.27
N GLN A 46 -14.23 -5.91 -18.16
CA GLN A 46 -13.62 -6.11 -16.85
C GLN A 46 -14.04 -7.46 -16.23
N VAL A 47 -15.21 -7.99 -16.60
CA VAL A 47 -15.72 -9.27 -16.06
C VAL A 47 -14.88 -10.44 -16.57
N GLN A 48 -14.54 -10.41 -17.86
CA GLN A 48 -13.72 -11.42 -18.51
C GLN A 48 -12.27 -11.38 -18.01
N ALA A 49 -11.72 -10.18 -17.81
CA ALA A 49 -10.39 -10.00 -17.24
C ALA A 49 -10.29 -10.47 -15.78
N LEU A 50 -11.34 -10.26 -14.97
CA LEU A 50 -11.39 -10.73 -13.59
C LEU A 50 -11.44 -12.26 -13.50
N ALA A 51 -12.24 -12.91 -14.35
CA ALA A 51 -12.31 -14.38 -14.42
C ALA A 51 -10.98 -15.01 -14.85
N ALA A 52 -10.26 -14.38 -15.79
CA ALA A 52 -8.94 -14.84 -16.21
C ALA A 52 -7.90 -14.74 -15.07
N LYS A 53 -7.94 -13.67 -14.27
CA LYS A 53 -7.04 -13.49 -13.13
C LYS A 53 -7.29 -14.48 -11.99
N ILE A 54 -8.55 -14.84 -11.73
CA ILE A 54 -8.90 -15.85 -10.70
C ILE A 54 -8.37 -17.24 -11.11
N ALA A 55 -8.30 -17.54 -12.40
CA ALA A 55 -7.77 -18.82 -12.90
C ALA A 55 -6.23 -18.93 -12.80
N GLU A 56 -5.52 -17.80 -12.66
CA GLU A 56 -4.07 -17.71 -12.58
C GLU A 56 -3.64 -17.45 -11.12
N GLU A 57 -3.99 -18.39 -10.24
CA GLU A 57 -3.77 -18.23 -8.79
C GLU A 57 -2.28 -18.51 -8.44
N SER A 58 -1.43 -17.52 -8.73
CA SER A 58 -0.03 -17.44 -8.31
C SER A 58 0.33 -16.04 -7.80
N GLU A 59 -0.68 -15.23 -7.47
CA GLU A 59 -0.47 -13.85 -7.01
C GLU A 59 0.02 -13.81 -5.56
N SER A 60 0.93 -12.88 -5.28
CA SER A 60 1.43 -12.67 -3.92
C SER A 60 0.29 -12.26 -2.97
N VAL A 61 0.35 -12.70 -1.72
CA VAL A 61 -0.64 -12.34 -0.67
C VAL A 61 -0.77 -10.82 -0.52
N ILE A 62 0.32 -10.08 -0.73
CA ILE A 62 0.28 -8.61 -0.70
C ILE A 62 -0.55 -8.01 -1.84
N ASP A 63 -0.54 -8.64 -3.01
CA ASP A 63 -1.27 -8.14 -4.17
C ASP A 63 -2.78 -8.42 -4.04
N HIS A 64 -3.14 -9.56 -3.45
CA HIS A 64 -4.51 -9.82 -3.00
C HIS A 64 -5.01 -8.76 -2.01
N HIS A 65 -4.19 -8.37 -1.03
CA HIS A 65 -4.57 -7.30 -0.10
C HIS A 65 -4.69 -5.94 -0.78
N LYS A 66 -3.82 -5.60 -1.74
CA LYS A 66 -3.93 -4.36 -2.53
C LYS A 66 -5.21 -4.35 -3.37
N ALA A 67 -5.53 -5.45 -4.04
CA ALA A 67 -6.76 -5.60 -4.82
C ALA A 67 -8.01 -5.45 -3.93
N THR A 68 -8.03 -6.14 -2.79
CA THR A 68 -9.09 -6.02 -1.78
C THR A 68 -9.26 -4.58 -1.29
N ARG A 69 -8.14 -3.91 -0.97
CA ARG A 69 -8.15 -2.51 -0.54
C ARG A 69 -8.72 -1.58 -1.60
N ALA A 70 -8.35 -1.77 -2.86
CA ALA A 70 -8.90 -0.99 -3.97
C ALA A 70 -10.43 -1.14 -4.07
N GLY A 71 -10.95 -2.37 -3.98
CA GLY A 71 -12.39 -2.64 -3.95
C GLY A 71 -13.09 -1.98 -2.76
N LEU A 72 -12.53 -2.08 -1.55
CA LEU A 72 -13.07 -1.44 -0.36
C LEU A 72 -13.12 0.09 -0.47
N TYR A 73 -12.12 0.72 -1.10
CA TYR A 73 -12.14 2.17 -1.34
C TYR A 73 -13.29 2.58 -2.27
N GLN A 74 -13.59 1.79 -3.31
CA GLN A 74 -14.73 2.07 -4.20
C GLN A 74 -16.07 1.98 -3.47
N LEU A 75 -16.24 0.94 -2.66
CA LEU A 75 -17.43 0.77 -1.82
C LEU A 75 -17.56 1.90 -0.80
N TYR A 76 -16.45 2.28 -0.15
CA TYR A 76 -16.42 3.35 0.84
C TYR A 76 -16.82 4.69 0.21
N SER A 77 -16.25 5.02 -0.96
CA SER A 77 -16.62 6.21 -1.74
C SER A 77 -18.11 6.22 -2.08
N THR A 78 -18.65 5.11 -2.57
CA THR A 78 -20.08 4.97 -2.91
C THR A 78 -20.97 5.16 -1.67
N ALA A 79 -20.60 4.57 -0.53
CA ALA A 79 -21.33 4.73 0.72
C ALA A 79 -21.36 6.18 1.19
N LEU A 80 -20.22 6.88 1.16
CA LEU A 80 -20.15 8.30 1.49
C LEU A 80 -20.99 9.16 0.55
N GLU A 81 -20.92 8.88 -0.75
CA GLU A 81 -21.70 9.61 -1.75
C GLU A 81 -23.20 9.41 -1.54
N ALA A 82 -23.63 8.21 -1.12
CA ALA A 82 -25.01 7.91 -0.77
C ALA A 82 -25.45 8.46 0.59
N GLY A 83 -24.53 9.00 1.41
CA GLY A 83 -24.81 9.39 2.79
C GLY A 83 -25.03 8.20 3.73
N ASP A 84 -24.62 6.99 3.34
CA ASP A 84 -24.73 5.77 4.14
C ASP A 84 -23.63 5.73 5.21
N LYS A 85 -23.87 6.46 6.31
CA LYS A 85 -22.92 6.59 7.42
C LYS A 85 -22.57 5.25 8.08
N THR A 86 -23.54 4.33 8.14
CA THR A 86 -23.35 3.02 8.76
C THR A 86 -22.41 2.16 7.92
N SER A 87 -22.69 2.04 6.62
CA SER A 87 -21.81 1.33 5.70
C SER A 87 -20.45 2.01 5.60
N GLY A 88 -20.42 3.36 5.61
CA GLY A 88 -19.19 4.14 5.65
C GLY A 88 -18.30 3.78 6.85
N ALA A 89 -18.84 3.78 8.06
CA ALA A 89 -18.09 3.41 9.27
C ALA A 89 -17.58 1.96 9.24
N LEU A 90 -18.41 1.02 8.78
CA LEU A 90 -18.03 -0.38 8.64
C LEU A 90 -16.86 -0.55 7.65
N LEU A 91 -16.96 0.08 6.48
CA LEU A 91 -15.95 0.00 5.42
C LEU A 91 -14.64 0.67 5.83
N ALA A 92 -14.69 1.78 6.57
CA ALA A 92 -13.50 2.42 7.15
C ALA A 92 -12.76 1.49 8.13
N GLY A 93 -13.49 0.74 8.96
CA GLY A 93 -12.90 -0.28 9.84
C GLY A 93 -12.19 -1.38 9.03
N ARG A 94 -12.84 -1.93 8.00
CA ARG A 94 -12.25 -2.95 7.13
C ARG A 94 -11.03 -2.46 6.35
N LEU A 95 -11.06 -1.21 5.88
CA LEU A 95 -9.90 -0.57 5.24
C LEU A 95 -8.73 -0.48 6.22
N THR A 96 -8.99 -0.15 7.48
CA THR A 96 -7.97 -0.11 8.54
C THR A 96 -7.37 -1.50 8.77
N ASP A 97 -8.19 -2.56 8.84
CA ASP A 97 -7.72 -3.94 8.98
C ASP A 97 -6.80 -4.36 7.82
N VAL A 98 -7.18 -4.03 6.59
CA VAL A 98 -6.38 -4.34 5.40
C VAL A 98 -5.08 -3.55 5.39
N ASN A 99 -5.12 -2.25 5.75
CA ASN A 99 -3.91 -1.43 5.87
C ASN A 99 -2.96 -2.00 6.94
N ASN A 100 -3.47 -2.40 8.09
CA ASN A 100 -2.68 -3.04 9.14
C ASN A 100 -2.08 -4.36 8.68
N SER A 101 -2.82 -5.15 7.89
CA SER A 101 -2.32 -6.42 7.34
C SER A 101 -1.18 -6.18 6.36
N ILE A 102 -1.33 -5.20 5.45
CA ILE A 102 -0.27 -4.79 4.52
C ILE A 102 0.95 -4.31 5.30
N ALA A 103 0.76 -3.41 6.29
CA ALA A 103 1.84 -2.84 7.07
C ALA A 103 2.57 -3.88 7.94
N LYS A 104 1.91 -4.97 8.34
CA LYS A 104 2.57 -6.13 8.97
C LYS A 104 3.39 -6.95 7.96
N ILE A 105 2.85 -7.20 6.77
CA ILE A 105 3.54 -7.95 5.71
C ILE A 105 4.77 -7.18 5.20
N THR A 106 4.66 -5.86 5.04
CA THR A 106 5.78 -5.01 4.60
C THR A 106 6.75 -4.65 5.72
N GLY A 107 6.36 -4.89 6.98
CA GLY A 107 7.15 -4.56 8.15
C GLY A 107 7.07 -3.09 8.58
N GLU A 108 6.24 -2.25 7.94
CA GLU A 108 6.03 -0.86 8.35
C GLU A 108 5.56 -0.71 9.80
N MET A 109 4.86 -1.71 10.35
CA MET A 109 4.45 -1.72 11.77
C MET A 109 5.53 -2.23 12.73
N ALA A 110 6.63 -2.78 12.22
CA ALA A 110 7.66 -3.33 13.09
C ALA A 110 8.51 -2.19 13.67
N SER A 111 8.36 -1.98 14.97
CA SER A 111 9.22 -1.08 15.76
C SER A 111 10.58 -1.72 16.11
N SER A 112 10.93 -2.85 15.49
CA SER A 112 12.20 -3.54 15.70
C SER A 112 13.29 -2.90 14.84
N PRO A 113 14.48 -2.60 15.38
CA PRO A 113 15.62 -2.08 14.62
C PRO A 113 15.97 -2.92 13.37
N LEU A 114 15.62 -4.21 13.37
CA LEU A 114 15.82 -5.11 12.24
C LEU A 114 14.97 -4.76 11.00
N VAL A 115 13.83 -4.09 11.17
CA VAL A 115 12.95 -3.75 10.04
C VAL A 115 13.27 -2.39 9.44
N GLN A 116 13.81 -1.45 10.22
CA GLN A 116 14.55 -0.31 9.67
C GLN A 116 15.70 -0.79 8.76
N ARG A 117 16.33 -1.93 9.08
CA ARG A 117 17.37 -2.56 8.26
C ARG A 117 16.85 -3.07 6.91
N ASN A 118 15.59 -3.48 6.80
CA ASN A 118 15.04 -3.96 5.52
C ASN A 118 14.84 -2.83 4.50
N THR A 119 14.46 -1.63 4.94
CA THR A 119 14.40 -0.46 4.05
C THR A 119 15.80 -0.06 3.56
N VAL A 120 16.82 -0.23 4.41
CA VAL A 120 18.23 -0.06 4.03
C VAL A 120 18.68 -1.15 3.05
N ASN A 121 18.31 -2.42 3.25
CA ASN A 121 18.62 -3.50 2.29
C ASN A 121 18.00 -3.26 0.92
N VAL A 122 16.77 -2.75 0.85
CA VAL A 122 16.16 -2.36 -0.44
C VAL A 122 16.95 -1.24 -1.11
N PHE A 123 17.44 -0.25 -0.36
CA PHE A 123 18.32 0.82 -0.87
C PHE A 123 19.66 0.27 -1.41
N MET A 124 20.27 -0.70 -0.72
CA MET A 124 21.53 -1.35 -1.14
C MET A 124 21.39 -2.13 -2.46
N HIS A 125 20.17 -2.55 -2.83
CA HIS A 125 19.89 -3.26 -4.09
C HIS A 125 19.36 -2.34 -5.21
N THR A 126 19.33 -1.02 -4.99
CA THR A 126 18.96 -0.05 -6.03
C THR A 126 20.08 0.08 -7.07
N ARG A 127 19.71 0.36 -8.33
CA ARG A 127 20.68 0.59 -9.41
C ARG A 127 21.53 1.83 -9.13
N GLU A 128 20.93 2.81 -8.47
CA GLU A 128 21.54 4.08 -8.09
C GLU A 128 22.69 3.87 -7.09
N PHE A 129 22.53 2.95 -6.13
CA PHE A 129 23.58 2.61 -5.17
C PHE A 129 24.71 1.78 -5.80
N ALA A 130 24.37 0.83 -6.67
CA ALA A 130 25.37 0.07 -7.44
C ALA A 130 26.23 0.99 -8.32
N ASP A 131 25.60 1.96 -8.99
CA ASP A 131 26.31 2.95 -9.79
C ASP A 131 27.18 3.89 -8.94
N PHE A 132 26.75 4.23 -7.73
CA PHE A 132 27.56 4.98 -6.77
C PHE A 132 28.81 4.21 -6.38
N GLN A 133 28.70 2.93 -6.02
CA GLN A 133 29.84 2.07 -5.70
C GLN A 133 30.83 1.97 -6.86
N ALA A 134 30.33 1.77 -8.09
CA ALA A 134 31.17 1.71 -9.28
C ALA A 134 31.92 3.02 -9.52
N ARG A 135 31.25 4.17 -9.35
CA ARG A 135 31.88 5.50 -9.47
C ARG A 135 32.90 5.77 -8.37
N LEU A 136 32.61 5.37 -7.12
CA LEU A 136 33.52 5.50 -6.01
C LEU A 136 34.83 4.72 -6.27
N ILE A 137 34.71 3.47 -6.72
CA ILE A 137 35.88 2.64 -7.09
C ILE A 137 36.66 3.27 -8.25
N ALA A 138 35.97 3.80 -9.27
CA ALA A 138 36.62 4.47 -10.39
C ALA A 138 37.40 5.73 -9.98
N VAL A 139 36.88 6.51 -9.03
CA VAL A 139 37.58 7.68 -8.45
C VAL A 139 38.78 7.25 -7.61
N LEU A 140 38.62 6.20 -6.80
CA LEU A 140 39.68 5.68 -5.93
C LEU A 140 40.81 4.98 -6.70
N ASN A 141 40.61 4.57 -7.95
CA ASN A 141 41.68 3.97 -8.77
C ASN A 141 42.90 4.88 -8.95
N ARG A 142 42.75 6.21 -8.84
CA ARG A 142 43.88 7.16 -8.90
C ARG A 142 44.70 7.22 -7.62
N PHE A 143 44.19 6.65 -6.53
CA PHE A 143 44.78 6.68 -5.19
C PHE A 143 44.80 5.26 -4.61
N PRO A 144 45.80 4.43 -5.00
CA PRO A 144 45.83 3.00 -4.64
C PRO A 144 45.80 2.75 -3.14
N ASP A 145 46.51 3.58 -2.36
CA ASP A 145 46.56 3.49 -0.90
C ASP A 145 45.18 3.77 -0.27
N ALA A 146 44.43 4.74 -0.82
CA ALA A 146 43.07 5.05 -0.36
C ALA A 146 42.07 3.96 -0.74
N ARG A 147 42.24 3.33 -1.90
CA ARG A 147 41.43 2.18 -2.34
C ARG A 147 41.61 1.00 -1.39
N GLU A 148 42.84 0.70 -0.99
CA GLU A 148 43.13 -0.40 -0.06
C GLU A 148 42.52 -0.14 1.33
N ALA A 149 42.64 1.08 1.84
CA ALA A 149 42.04 1.48 3.12
C ALA A 149 40.50 1.35 3.12
N VAL A 150 39.84 1.71 2.02
CA VAL A 150 38.37 1.59 1.88
C VAL A 150 37.93 0.13 1.80
N LEU A 151 38.65 -0.72 1.06
CA LEU A 151 38.35 -2.14 0.97
C LEU A 151 38.52 -2.84 2.32
N ALA A 152 39.61 -2.53 3.05
CA ALA A 152 39.82 -3.06 4.40
C ALA A 152 38.71 -2.67 5.37
N GLU A 153 38.15 -1.46 5.25
CA GLU A 153 37.01 -1.03 6.06
C GLU A 153 35.72 -1.76 5.68
N PHE A 154 35.48 -2.04 4.38
CA PHE A 154 34.34 -2.85 3.96
C PHE A 154 34.43 -4.29 4.47
N ASP A 155 35.60 -4.93 4.39
CA ASP A 155 35.83 -6.27 4.93
C ASP A 155 35.61 -6.30 6.45
N ARG A 156 36.05 -5.25 7.16
CA ARG A 156 35.81 -5.08 8.60
C ARG A 156 34.33 -4.94 8.94
N LEU A 157 33.58 -4.17 8.15
CA LEU A 157 32.14 -3.98 8.34
C LEU A 157 31.36 -5.26 8.06
N GLU A 158 31.74 -6.03 7.04
CA GLU A 158 31.13 -7.33 6.72
C GLU A 158 31.39 -8.38 7.81
N ALA A 159 32.60 -8.38 8.38
CA ALA A 159 32.95 -9.21 9.53
C ALA A 159 32.14 -8.85 10.79
N LEU A 160 31.91 -7.54 11.04
CA LEU A 160 31.08 -7.07 12.15
C LEU A 160 29.59 -7.43 11.96
N GLU A 161 29.08 -7.33 10.74
CA GLU A 161 27.70 -7.74 10.42
C GLU A 161 27.50 -9.25 10.64
N SER A 162 28.48 -10.06 10.21
CA SER A 162 28.49 -11.51 10.40
C SER A 162 28.60 -11.93 11.87
N ALA A 163 29.18 -11.09 12.74
CA ALA A 163 29.31 -11.32 14.18
C ALA A 163 28.06 -10.92 14.99
N GLY A 164 27.05 -10.29 14.38
CA GLY A 164 25.81 -9.91 15.05
C GLY A 164 25.95 -8.78 16.08
N GLU A 165 27.06 -8.04 16.06
CA GLU A 165 27.32 -6.94 16.99
C GLU A 165 26.45 -5.73 16.62
N THR A 166 25.35 -5.56 17.34
CA THR A 166 24.44 -4.43 17.16
C THR A 166 25.13 -3.17 17.69
N ARG A 167 25.67 -2.34 16.79
CA ARG A 167 26.17 -1.03 17.17
C ARG A 167 24.97 -0.14 17.49
N GLU A 168 24.73 0.13 18.77
CA GLU A 168 23.88 1.24 19.19
C GLU A 168 24.54 2.53 18.66
N LEU A 169 24.08 2.98 17.49
CA LEU A 169 24.41 4.32 17.02
C LEU A 169 23.61 5.29 17.90
N PRO A 170 24.26 6.28 18.54
CA PRO A 170 23.55 7.31 19.28
C PRO A 170 22.51 7.93 18.34
N ALA A 171 21.27 8.03 18.81
CA ALA A 171 20.22 8.72 18.08
C ALA A 171 20.76 10.10 17.67
N LEU A 172 20.66 10.43 16.38
CA LEU A 172 20.95 11.78 15.91
C LEU A 172 19.97 12.72 16.62
N GLU A 173 20.45 13.38 17.67
CA GLU A 173 19.73 14.47 18.31
C GLU A 173 19.53 15.55 17.24
N HIS A 174 18.26 15.73 16.84
CA HIS A 174 17.88 16.83 15.99
C HIS A 174 17.93 18.09 16.86
N ASP A 175 19.02 18.83 16.75
CA ASP A 175 19.13 20.16 17.34
C ASP A 175 18.03 21.04 16.70
N PRO A 176 17.05 21.54 17.47
CA PRO A 176 15.93 22.31 16.90
C PRO A 176 16.31 23.78 16.64
N ASP A 177 17.50 24.24 17.03
CA ASP A 177 17.86 25.65 17.01
C ASP A 177 18.87 25.96 15.89
N GLY A 178 18.44 25.82 14.65
CA GLY A 178 19.09 26.43 13.49
C GLY A 178 18.57 27.84 13.28
N GLU A 179 19.00 28.79 14.12
CA GLU A 179 18.73 30.22 13.95
C GLU A 179 19.14 30.69 12.54
N GLU A 180 18.16 31.25 11.85
CA GLU A 180 18.27 32.03 10.63
C GLU A 180 19.13 33.27 10.91
N THR A 181 20.39 33.29 10.47
CA THR A 181 21.13 34.55 10.35
C THR A 181 21.93 34.66 9.05
N ALA A 182 21.50 35.65 8.26
CA ALA A 182 22.18 36.43 7.23
C ALA A 182 22.44 35.79 5.86
#